data_AF-A0A950XCP3-F1
#
_entry.id   AF-A0A950XCP3-F1
#
_cell.length_a   1.000
_cell.length_b   1.000
_cell.length_c   1.000
_cell.angle_alpha   90.00
_cell.angle_beta   90.00
_cell.angle_gamma   90.00
#
_symmetry.space_group_name_H-M   'P 1'
#
loop_
_entity.id
_entity.type
_entity.pdbx_description
1 polymer ?
#
loop_
_entity_poly.entity_id
_entity_poly.type
_entity_poly.pdbx_seq_one_letter_code
_entity_poly.pdbx_strand_id
1 'polypeptide(L)'
;MGAYLQQYGAGDEKRNRAIKIVVLSVVAVLILIWAGYLLFHNYPEKRIVNHFLGEVNSAQYQEAYHDWGCTAQHPCPNYDYQRFLEDWGPPKKVSSPWKIANVDGCNSFVTVNVKAQGAELQSLSVQRDDHELGFAPAPECQEKQWRWKQFFQRLLGHGKS
;
A
#
# COMPACT_ATOMS: atom_id res chain seq x y z
N MET A 1 -35.95 53.20 13.86
CA MET A 1 -34.66 52.65 14.35
C MET A 1 -34.56 51.11 14.16
N GLY A 2 -35.04 50.55 13.04
CA GLY A 2 -35.01 49.09 12.81
C GLY A 2 -34.15 48.64 11.62
N ALA A 3 -33.90 49.55 10.67
CA ALA A 3 -33.18 49.23 9.43
C ALA A 3 -31.68 48.93 9.65
N TYR A 4 -31.03 49.55 10.65
CA TYR A 4 -29.61 49.30 10.94
C TYR A 4 -29.37 47.92 11.60
N LEU A 5 -30.33 47.43 12.40
CA LEU A 5 -30.25 46.10 13.01
C LEU A 5 -30.51 44.99 11.98
N GLN A 6 -31.43 45.20 11.05
CA GLN A 6 -31.70 44.26 9.95
C GLN A 6 -30.51 44.14 8.98
N GLN A 7 -29.81 45.25 8.70
CA GLN A 7 -28.60 45.26 7.88
C GLN A 7 -27.44 44.49 8.54
N TYR A 8 -27.28 44.61 9.86
CA TYR A 8 -26.26 43.86 10.61
C TYR A 8 -26.57 42.36 10.63
N GLY A 9 -27.82 41.95 10.93
CA GLY A 9 -28.22 40.54 10.94
C GLY A 9 -28.10 39.86 9.57
N ALA A 10 -28.50 40.53 8.49
CA ALA A 10 -28.44 39.97 7.13
C ALA A 10 -27.01 39.83 6.59
N GLY A 11 -26.07 40.70 7.01
CA GLY A 11 -24.66 40.59 6.66
C GLY A 11 -23.97 39.42 7.37
N ASP A 12 -24.28 39.23 8.66
CA ASP A 12 -23.69 38.16 9.47
C ASP A 12 -24.23 36.78 9.09
N GLU A 13 -25.50 36.64 8.70
CA GLU A 13 -26.04 35.38 8.17
C GLU A 13 -25.39 34.97 6.84
N LYS A 14 -25.18 35.92 5.92
CA LYS A 14 -24.49 35.66 4.64
C LYS A 14 -23.03 35.28 4.85
N ARG A 15 -22.31 35.98 5.74
CA ARG A 15 -20.93 35.65 6.11
C ARG A 15 -20.85 34.29 6.79
N ASN A 16 -21.75 33.96 7.70
CA ASN A 16 -21.79 32.66 8.37
C ASN A 16 -22.08 31.52 7.38
N ARG A 17 -23.00 31.72 6.43
CA ARG A 17 -23.25 30.74 5.35
C ARG A 17 -22.04 30.56 4.45
N ALA A 18 -21.37 31.65 4.05
CA ALA A 18 -20.15 31.60 3.26
C ALA A 18 -19.02 30.87 4.00
N ILE A 19 -18.80 31.20 5.29
CA ILE A 19 -17.80 30.54 6.14
C ILE A 19 -18.12 29.04 6.26
N LYS A 20 -19.37 28.65 6.52
CA LYS A 20 -19.77 27.24 6.59
C LYS A 20 -19.50 26.51 5.28
N ILE A 21 -19.82 27.12 4.14
CA ILE A 21 -19.55 26.51 2.81
C ILE A 21 -18.05 26.35 2.59
N VAL A 22 -17.26 27.37 2.93
CA VAL A 22 -15.78 27.32 2.81
C VAL A 22 -15.19 26.26 3.73
N VAL A 23 -15.65 26.18 4.98
CA VAL A 23 -15.18 25.17 5.93
C VAL A 23 -15.54 23.76 5.42
N LEU A 24 -16.77 23.55 4.96
CA LEU A 24 -17.20 22.26 4.41
C LEU A 24 -16.42 21.88 3.15
N SER A 25 -16.13 22.84 2.26
CA SER A 25 -15.36 22.56 1.05
C SER A 25 -13.91 22.21 1.37
N VAL A 26 -13.28 22.91 2.32
CA VAL A 26 -11.92 22.59 2.79
C VAL A 26 -11.87 21.20 3.41
N VAL A 27 -12.83 20.85 4.28
CA VAL A 27 -12.90 19.51 4.87
C VAL A 27 -13.08 18.44 3.79
N ALA A 28 -13.96 18.68 2.81
CA ALA A 28 -14.15 17.75 1.70
C ALA A 28 -12.86 17.54 0.88
N VAL A 29 -12.12 18.61 0.57
CA VAL A 29 -10.84 18.53 -0.13
C VAL A 29 -9.80 17.75 0.66
N LEU A 30 -9.70 17.96 1.97
CA LEU A 30 -8.77 17.22 2.83
C LEU A 30 -9.09 15.72 2.85
N ILE A 31 -10.38 15.35 2.90
CA ILE A 31 -10.81 13.94 2.83
C ILE A 31 -10.41 13.33 1.48
N LEU A 32 -10.59 14.06 0.37
CA LEU A 32 -10.21 13.58 -0.95
C LEU A 32 -8.69 13.40 -1.10
N ILE A 33 -7.89 14.35 -0.60
CA ILE A 33 -6.42 14.25 -0.60
C ILE A 33 -5.98 13.04 0.23
N TRP A 34 -6.56 12.85 1.41
CA TRP A 34 -6.22 11.73 2.28
C TRP A 34 -6.62 10.39 1.68
N ALA A 35 -7.81 10.28 1.10
CA ALA A 35 -8.25 9.08 0.39
C ALA A 35 -7.35 8.78 -0.82
N GLY A 36 -6.97 9.80 -1.60
CA GLY A 36 -6.02 9.66 -2.69
C GLY A 36 -4.66 9.15 -2.21
N TYR A 37 -4.12 9.75 -1.15
CA TYR A 37 -2.86 9.29 -0.55
C TYR A 37 -2.92 7.80 -0.16
N LEU A 38 -3.96 7.37 0.56
CA LEU A 38 -4.09 5.97 0.98
C LEU A 38 -4.17 4.97 -0.18
N LEU A 39 -4.76 5.38 -1.31
CA LEU A 39 -4.92 4.52 -2.47
C LEU A 39 -3.66 4.46 -3.35
N PHE A 40 -2.96 5.60 -3.51
CA PHE A 40 -1.88 5.73 -4.47
C PHE A 40 -0.47 5.64 -3.84
N HIS A 41 -0.33 5.76 -2.52
CA HIS A 41 0.98 5.82 -1.87
C HIS A 41 1.87 4.59 -2.07
N ASN A 42 1.28 3.38 -2.18
CA ASN A 42 2.02 2.13 -2.42
C ASN A 42 1.74 1.55 -3.82
N TYR A 43 1.26 2.39 -4.75
CA TYR A 43 0.92 1.95 -6.11
C TYR A 43 2.14 1.46 -6.92
N PRO A 44 3.30 2.17 -6.95
CA PRO A 44 4.42 1.72 -7.78
C PRO A 44 4.97 0.36 -7.30
N GLU A 45 5.13 0.17 -6.00
CA GLU A 45 5.62 -1.08 -5.42
C GLU A 45 4.65 -2.24 -5.68
N LYS A 46 3.34 -1.98 -5.54
CA LYS A 46 2.33 -2.96 -5.90
C LYS A 46 2.38 -3.33 -7.39
N ARG A 47 2.70 -2.39 -8.27
CA ARG A 47 2.80 -2.64 -9.71
C ARG A 47 3.98 -3.56 -10.03
N ILE A 48 5.14 -3.35 -9.39
CA ILE A 48 6.33 -4.20 -9.54
C ILE A 48 6.03 -5.63 -9.13
N VAL A 49 5.43 -5.82 -7.94
CA VAL A 49 5.07 -7.18 -7.50
C VAL A 49 4.04 -7.82 -8.43
N ASN A 50 3.05 -7.08 -8.94
CA ASN A 50 2.12 -7.65 -9.91
C ASN A 50 2.78 -8.05 -11.23
N HIS A 51 3.80 -7.30 -11.68
CA HIS A 51 4.57 -7.64 -12.87
C HIS A 51 5.31 -8.95 -12.66
N PHE A 52 6.13 -9.01 -11.60
CA PHE A 52 6.85 -10.21 -11.18
C PHE A 52 5.93 -11.44 -11.04
N LEU A 53 4.81 -11.31 -10.32
CA LEU A 53 3.84 -12.40 -10.18
C LEU A 53 3.20 -12.77 -11.51
N GLY A 54 3.00 -11.81 -12.42
CA GLY A 54 2.50 -12.07 -13.77
C GLY A 54 3.42 -12.99 -14.57
N GLU A 55 4.74 -12.75 -14.48
CA GLU A 55 5.77 -13.57 -15.12
C GLU A 55 5.84 -14.96 -14.49
N VAL A 56 5.88 -15.05 -13.15
CA VAL A 56 5.86 -16.32 -12.41
C VAL A 56 4.61 -17.15 -12.77
N ASN A 57 3.45 -16.51 -12.80
CA ASN A 57 2.19 -17.18 -13.12
C ASN A 57 2.11 -17.63 -14.58
N SER A 58 2.85 -16.97 -15.48
CA SER A 58 2.96 -17.30 -16.90
C SER A 58 4.12 -18.26 -17.20
N ALA A 59 4.78 -18.80 -16.16
CA ALA A 59 5.97 -19.66 -16.26
C ALA A 59 7.17 -19.01 -16.97
N GLN A 60 7.23 -17.67 -16.99
CA GLN A 60 8.35 -16.86 -17.48
C GLN A 60 9.36 -16.65 -16.34
N TYR A 61 9.95 -17.74 -15.86
CA TYR A 61 10.78 -17.73 -14.65
C TYR A 61 12.11 -17.00 -14.84
N GLN A 62 12.63 -16.95 -16.05
CA GLN A 62 13.91 -16.32 -16.32
C GLN A 62 13.77 -14.79 -16.35
N GLU A 63 12.65 -14.31 -16.90
CA GLU A 63 12.21 -12.92 -16.85
C GLU A 63 11.92 -12.50 -15.41
N ALA A 64 11.16 -13.31 -14.67
CA ALA A 64 10.90 -13.06 -13.24
C ALA A 64 12.18 -13.01 -12.39
N TYR A 65 13.18 -13.84 -12.71
CA TYR A 65 14.48 -13.84 -12.03
C TYR A 65 15.32 -12.61 -12.38
N HIS A 66 15.22 -12.12 -13.61
CA HIS A 66 15.82 -10.85 -14.01
C HIS A 66 15.17 -9.67 -13.27
N ASP A 67 13.84 -9.66 -13.18
CA ASP A 67 13.06 -8.65 -12.45
C ASP A 67 13.30 -8.67 -10.93
N TRP A 68 13.69 -9.82 -10.38
CA TRP A 68 14.20 -9.92 -9.02
C TRP A 68 15.52 -9.16 -8.81
N GLY A 69 16.18 -8.71 -9.88
CA GLY A 69 17.44 -7.97 -9.86
C GLY A 69 18.68 -8.85 -10.08
N CYS A 70 18.49 -10.16 -10.29
CA CYS A 70 19.58 -11.09 -10.53
C CYS A 70 19.84 -11.23 -12.04
N THR A 71 20.98 -10.73 -12.50
CA THR A 71 21.36 -10.80 -13.93
C THR A 71 22.73 -11.45 -14.13
N ALA A 72 23.08 -11.79 -15.37
CA ALA A 72 24.42 -12.29 -15.67
C ALA A 72 25.51 -11.25 -15.35
N GLN A 73 25.20 -9.95 -15.41
CA GLN A 73 26.14 -8.88 -15.05
C GLN A 73 26.14 -8.57 -13.54
N HIS A 74 25.01 -8.79 -12.86
CA HIS A 74 24.85 -8.60 -11.41
C HIS A 74 24.26 -9.87 -10.80
N PRO A 75 25.09 -10.92 -10.59
CA PRO A 75 24.59 -12.18 -10.06
C PRO A 75 24.29 -12.05 -8.57
N CYS A 76 23.17 -12.65 -8.13
CA CYS A 76 22.79 -12.73 -6.73
C CYS A 76 23.58 -13.85 -6.03
N PRO A 77 24.55 -13.55 -5.15
CA PRO A 77 25.51 -14.55 -4.66
C PRO A 77 24.87 -15.68 -3.84
N ASN A 78 23.78 -15.38 -3.13
CA ASN A 78 23.10 -16.31 -2.22
C ASN A 78 21.73 -16.75 -2.74
N TYR A 79 21.37 -16.35 -3.96
CA TYR A 79 20.06 -16.59 -4.54
C TYR A 79 20.19 -16.82 -6.05
N ASP A 80 20.78 -17.96 -6.40
CA ASP A 80 20.92 -18.38 -7.78
C ASP A 80 19.55 -18.75 -8.40
N TYR A 81 19.55 -18.98 -9.71
CA TYR A 81 18.34 -19.33 -10.45
C TYR A 81 17.73 -20.66 -9.98
N GLN A 82 18.53 -21.60 -9.47
CA GLN A 82 18.00 -22.88 -8.99
C GLN A 82 17.18 -22.67 -7.71
N ARG A 83 17.69 -21.90 -6.75
CA ARG A 83 16.95 -21.51 -5.53
C ARG A 83 15.70 -20.71 -5.88
N PHE A 84 15.79 -19.81 -6.85
CA PHE A 84 14.62 -19.10 -7.35
C PHE A 84 13.52 -20.07 -7.84
N LEU A 85 13.88 -21.12 -8.58
CA LEU A 85 12.93 -22.13 -9.03
C LEU A 85 12.39 -23.02 -7.90
N GLU A 86 13.11 -23.17 -6.79
CA GLU A 86 12.61 -23.88 -5.62
C GLU A 86 11.47 -23.10 -4.94
N ASP A 87 11.54 -21.76 -4.94
CA ASP A 87 10.53 -20.89 -4.34
C ASP A 87 9.36 -20.58 -5.29
N TRP A 88 9.67 -20.31 -6.57
CA TRP A 88 8.72 -19.74 -7.55
C TRP A 88 8.47 -20.63 -8.76
N GLY A 89 9.38 -21.56 -9.04
CA GLY A 89 9.27 -22.51 -10.16
C GLY A 89 8.08 -23.46 -9.99
N PRO A 90 7.77 -24.29 -11.00
CA PRO A 90 6.56 -25.10 -11.03
C PRO A 90 6.65 -26.21 -10.00
N PRO A 91 6.01 -26.09 -8.83
CA PRO A 91 6.16 -27.06 -7.77
C PRO A 91 5.06 -28.10 -7.90
N LYS A 92 5.31 -29.33 -7.43
CA LYS A 92 4.28 -30.38 -7.49
C LYS A 92 3.07 -30.11 -6.57
N LYS A 93 3.18 -29.18 -5.61
CA LYS A 93 2.20 -28.95 -4.53
C LYS A 93 1.55 -27.55 -4.51
N VAL A 94 2.13 -26.56 -5.19
CA VAL A 94 1.55 -25.21 -5.27
C VAL A 94 0.89 -25.05 -6.63
N SER A 95 -0.37 -24.60 -6.62
CA SER A 95 -1.08 -24.22 -7.83
C SER A 95 -1.05 -22.70 -7.99
N SER A 96 -0.54 -22.26 -9.14
CA SER A 96 -0.79 -20.92 -9.69
C SER A 96 -2.30 -20.62 -9.70
N PRO A 97 -2.72 -19.35 -9.58
CA PRO A 97 -1.89 -18.15 -9.56
C PRO A 97 -1.50 -17.65 -8.15
N TRP A 98 -0.28 -17.13 -8.06
CA TRP A 98 0.15 -16.25 -6.98
C TRP A 98 -0.58 -14.92 -7.05
N LYS A 99 -1.04 -14.44 -5.89
CA LYS A 99 -1.76 -13.17 -5.74
C LYS A 99 -1.27 -12.41 -4.52
N ILE A 100 -1.36 -11.09 -4.58
CA ILE A 100 -1.15 -10.22 -3.42
C ILE A 100 -2.27 -10.45 -2.40
N ALA A 101 -1.91 -10.83 -1.18
CA ALA A 101 -2.82 -11.04 -0.05
C ALA A 101 -2.99 -9.76 0.78
N ASN A 102 -1.88 -9.11 1.15
CA ASN A 102 -1.89 -7.81 1.81
C ASN A 102 -0.63 -7.00 1.48
N VAL A 103 -0.71 -5.69 1.69
CA VAL A 103 0.38 -4.74 1.52
C VAL A 103 0.51 -3.95 2.81
N ASP A 104 1.73 -3.85 3.32
CA ASP A 104 2.07 -3.02 4.48
C ASP A 104 3.23 -2.10 4.11
N GLY A 105 3.02 -0.79 4.25
CA GLY A 105 4.00 0.21 3.86
C GLY A 105 4.91 0.57 5.04
N CYS A 106 6.22 0.42 4.86
CA CYS A 106 7.22 1.05 5.71
C CYS A 106 7.70 2.39 5.10
N ASN A 107 8.54 3.12 5.81
CA ASN A 107 9.14 4.35 5.28
C ASN A 107 10.20 4.06 4.22
N SER A 108 10.97 2.98 4.38
CA SER A 108 12.08 2.63 3.48
C SER A 108 11.69 1.62 2.39
N PHE A 109 10.78 0.69 2.70
CA PHE A 109 10.29 -0.34 1.77
C PHE A 109 8.79 -0.58 1.94
N VAL A 110 8.22 -1.40 1.07
CA VAL A 110 6.84 -1.90 1.19
C VAL A 110 6.88 -3.41 1.29
N THR A 111 6.28 -3.96 2.35
CA THR A 111 6.04 -5.40 2.46
C THR A 111 4.80 -5.77 1.68
N VAL A 112 4.94 -6.68 0.73
CA VAL A 112 3.84 -7.24 -0.08
C VAL A 112 3.79 -8.73 0.18
N ASN A 113 2.75 -9.15 0.90
CA ASN A 113 2.54 -10.57 1.17
C ASN A 113 1.78 -11.19 0.00
N VAL A 114 2.32 -12.28 -0.54
CA VAL A 114 1.79 -13.00 -1.69
C VAL A 114 1.46 -14.44 -1.31
N LYS A 115 0.44 -14.98 -1.96
CA LYS A 115 -0.06 -16.33 -1.67
C LYS A 115 -0.50 -17.02 -2.95
N ALA A 116 -0.22 -18.31 -3.04
CA ALA A 116 -0.79 -19.24 -4.01
C ALA A 116 -1.48 -20.41 -3.29
N GLN A 117 -2.28 -21.18 -4.01
CA GLN A 117 -2.96 -22.33 -3.42
C GLN A 117 -1.95 -23.43 -3.11
N GLY A 118 -1.89 -23.89 -1.86
CA GLY A 118 -0.94 -24.91 -1.42
C GLY A 118 0.45 -24.37 -1.06
N ALA A 119 0.68 -23.06 -1.16
CA ALA A 119 1.88 -22.39 -0.65
C ALA A 119 1.62 -21.72 0.70
N GLU A 120 2.70 -21.61 1.49
CA GLU A 120 2.74 -20.69 2.63
C GLU A 120 2.76 -19.23 2.16
N LEU A 121 2.44 -18.31 3.07
CA LEU A 121 2.45 -16.88 2.79
C LEU A 121 3.89 -16.41 2.58
N GLN A 122 4.21 -15.89 1.39
CA GLN A 122 5.53 -15.35 1.08
C GLN A 122 5.51 -13.83 1.25
N SER A 123 6.51 -13.28 1.93
CA SER A 123 6.59 -11.84 2.23
C SER A 123 7.69 -11.23 1.36
N LEU A 124 7.31 -10.35 0.42
CA LEU A 124 8.23 -9.66 -0.47
C LEU A 124 8.45 -8.23 0.02
N SER A 125 9.66 -7.71 -0.10
CA SER A 125 9.92 -6.27 0.06
C SER A 125 10.20 -5.64 -1.28
N VAL A 126 9.64 -4.45 -1.49
CA VAL A 126 10.04 -3.55 -2.57
C VAL A 126 10.61 -2.29 -1.94
N GLN A 127 11.86 -2.00 -2.23
CA GLN A 127 12.50 -0.77 -1.76
C GLN A 127 11.85 0.45 -2.43
N ARG A 128 11.69 1.56 -1.69
CA ARG A 128 11.04 2.76 -2.25
C ARG A 128 11.95 3.59 -3.17
N ASP A 129 13.25 3.51 -2.95
CA ASP A 129 14.22 4.38 -3.63
C ASP A 129 14.56 3.83 -5.03
N ASP A 130 14.98 2.58 -5.08
CA ASP A 130 15.48 1.90 -6.30
C ASP A 130 14.52 0.84 -6.83
N HIS A 131 13.40 0.58 -6.13
CA HIS A 131 12.39 -0.39 -6.52
C HIS A 131 12.90 -1.84 -6.57
N GLU A 132 14.00 -2.13 -5.87
CA GLU A 132 14.55 -3.49 -5.78
C GLU A 132 13.56 -4.43 -5.07
N LEU A 133 13.32 -5.58 -5.71
CA LEU A 133 12.49 -6.66 -5.19
C LEU A 133 13.34 -7.65 -4.39
N GLY A 134 12.83 -8.09 -3.25
CA GLY A 134 13.51 -9.10 -2.44
C GLY A 134 12.58 -9.75 -1.43
N PHE A 135 13.16 -10.56 -0.55
CA PHE A 135 12.44 -11.09 0.60
C PHE A 135 12.31 -10.04 1.68
N ALA A 136 11.09 -9.85 2.19
CA ALA A 136 10.86 -8.96 3.30
C ALA A 136 11.48 -9.52 4.60
N PRO A 137 12.04 -8.66 5.46
CA PRO A 137 12.57 -9.08 6.76
C PRO A 137 11.46 -9.58 7.71
N ALA A 138 10.21 -9.16 7.50
CA ALA A 138 9.04 -9.54 8.28
C ALA A 138 7.75 -9.41 7.44
N PRO A 139 6.69 -10.18 7.78
CA PRO A 139 5.39 -10.11 7.09
C PRO A 139 4.59 -8.84 7.41
N GLU A 140 4.99 -8.12 8.46
CA GLU A 140 4.42 -6.84 8.87
C GLU A 140 5.54 -5.83 9.08
N CYS A 141 5.25 -4.57 8.81
CA CYS A 141 6.19 -3.48 8.98
C CYS A 141 6.49 -3.23 10.45
N GLN A 142 7.75 -3.44 10.85
CA GLN A 142 8.20 -3.21 12.23
C GLN A 142 8.73 -1.80 12.50
N GLU A 143 8.82 -0.95 11.47
CA GLU A 143 9.25 0.42 11.65
C GLU A 143 8.27 1.21 12.55
N LYS A 144 8.82 2.21 13.25
CA LYS A 144 8.03 3.09 14.11
C LYS A 144 7.14 3.99 13.25
N GLN A 145 5.96 3.50 12.91
CA GLN A 145 4.93 4.24 12.20
C GLN A 145 3.75 4.60 13.11
N TRP A 146 3.02 5.64 12.73
CA TRP A 146 1.83 6.07 13.45
C TRP A 146 0.67 5.09 13.17
N ARG A 147 0.28 4.29 14.18
CA ARG A 147 -0.73 3.23 14.03
C ARG A 147 -2.16 3.78 14.06
N TRP A 148 -2.53 4.59 13.08
CA TRP A 148 -3.87 5.20 12.96
C TRP A 148 -5.00 4.18 13.10
N LYS A 149 -4.86 2.99 12.51
CA LYS A 149 -5.85 1.90 12.66
C LYS A 149 -6.09 1.52 14.13
N GLN A 150 -5.04 1.35 14.93
CA GLN A 150 -5.19 1.02 16.34
C GLN A 150 -5.74 2.19 17.15
N PHE A 151 -5.33 3.40 16.82
CA PHE A 151 -5.84 4.61 17.43
C PHE A 151 -7.36 4.74 17.22
N PHE A 152 -7.85 4.58 15.98
CA PHE A 152 -9.28 4.63 15.68
C PHE A 152 -10.05 3.42 16.19
N GLN A 153 -9.47 2.22 16.19
CA GLN A 153 -10.09 1.05 16.84
C GLN A 153 -10.28 1.26 18.35
N ARG A 154 -9.34 1.92 19.02
CA ARG A 154 -9.49 2.28 20.45
C ARG A 154 -10.51 3.38 20.67
N LEU A 155 -10.53 4.40 19.80
CA LEU A 155 -11.49 5.52 19.87
C LEU A 155 -12.93 5.10 19.57
N LEU A 156 -13.14 4.24 18.57
CA LEU A 156 -14.48 3.82 18.11
C LEU A 156 -14.92 2.50 18.75
N GLY A 157 -14.00 1.72 19.34
CA GLY A 157 -14.28 0.45 20.00
C GLY A 157 -14.82 0.57 21.43
N HIS A 158 -14.81 1.76 22.03
CA HIS A 158 -15.38 2.05 23.35
C HIS A 158 -16.90 2.30 23.32
N GLY A 159 -17.63 1.57 22.45
CA GLY A 159 -19.08 1.70 22.26
C GLY A 159 -19.87 0.40 22.40
N LYS A 160 -19.23 -0.69 22.86
CA LYS A 160 -19.92 -1.95 23.17
C LYS A 160 -19.53 -2.40 24.58
N SER A 161 -20.23 -1.85 25.56
CA SER A 161 -20.45 -2.49 26.86
C SER A 161 -21.93 -2.44 27.17
#